data_AF-A0A2M8P832-F1
#
_entry.id   AF-A0A2M8P832-F1
#
_cell.length_a   1.000
_cell.length_b   1.000
_cell.length_c   1.000
_cell.angle_alpha   90.00
_cell.angle_beta   90.00
_cell.angle_gamma   90.00
#
_symmetry.space_group_name_H-M   'P 1'
#
loop_
_entity.id
_entity.type
_entity.pdbx_description
1 polymer ?
#
loop_
_entity_poly.entity_id
_entity_poly.type
_entity_poly.pdbx_seq_one_letter_code
_entity_poly.pdbx_strand_id
1 'polypeptide(L)'
;FLRFSTAFWQKTDFCKHSVPYDEIFSGGPPPDGIPPIDHPKFEPLSAAEQWLSAESPVIALEIGEDARAYPLAILIWHEIVNDTVGGVPVAVTFCPLCNSAIVFDRRVDGQILRFGV
;
A
#
# COMPACT_ATOMS: atom_id res chain seq x y z
N PHE A 1 11.91 -22.65 19.49
CA PHE A 1 10.75 -21.73 19.42
C PHE A 1 10.93 -20.84 18.21
N LEU A 2 9.87 -20.58 17.44
CA LEU A 2 9.94 -19.69 16.27
C LEU A 2 10.34 -18.28 16.72
N ARG A 3 11.20 -17.62 15.94
CA ARG A 3 11.69 -16.25 16.23
C ARG A 3 10.78 -15.16 15.68
N PHE A 4 9.59 -15.52 15.22
CA PHE A 4 8.60 -14.63 14.62
C PHE A 4 7.19 -15.09 14.95
N SER A 5 6.22 -14.19 14.83
CA SER A 5 4.80 -14.49 15.06
C SER A 5 4.18 -15.20 13.86
N THR A 6 3.44 -16.26 14.10
CA THR A 6 2.62 -16.96 13.09
C THR A 6 1.16 -16.52 13.10
N ALA A 7 0.77 -15.64 14.04
CA ALA A 7 -0.64 -15.29 14.30
C ALA A 7 -1.35 -14.63 13.10
N PHE A 8 -0.60 -13.99 12.21
CA PHE A 8 -1.13 -13.33 11.01
C PHE A 8 -1.52 -14.32 9.89
N TRP A 9 -1.02 -15.56 9.97
CA TRP A 9 -1.08 -16.53 8.88
C TRP A 9 -2.04 -17.67 9.20
N GLN A 10 -3.34 -17.46 8.99
CA GLN A 10 -4.38 -18.44 9.37
C GLN A 10 -4.43 -19.69 8.48
N LYS A 11 -3.94 -19.60 7.24
CA LYS A 11 -4.01 -20.68 6.25
C LYS A 11 -2.66 -21.36 5.97
N THR A 12 -1.57 -20.83 6.51
CA THR A 12 -0.22 -21.29 6.20
C THR A 12 0.11 -22.58 6.96
N ASP A 13 0.53 -23.61 6.22
CA ASP A 13 1.02 -24.87 6.77
C ASP A 13 2.51 -24.75 7.13
N PHE A 14 2.81 -24.46 8.40
CA PHE A 14 4.18 -24.35 8.92
C PHE A 14 4.89 -25.72 9.10
N CYS A 15 4.29 -26.84 8.67
CA CYS A 15 5.05 -28.08 8.49
C CYS A 15 5.75 -28.13 7.12
N LYS A 16 5.35 -27.28 6.16
CA LYS A 16 5.98 -27.19 4.84
C LYS A 16 7.02 -26.07 4.83
N HIS A 17 8.29 -26.45 4.87
CA HIS A 17 9.41 -25.53 4.77
C HIS A 17 10.59 -26.20 4.05
N SER A 18 11.36 -25.41 3.29
CA SER A 18 12.60 -25.85 2.63
C SER A 18 13.86 -25.38 3.34
N VAL A 19 13.72 -24.52 4.36
CA VAL A 19 14.81 -23.98 5.17
C VAL A 19 14.50 -24.12 6.67
N PRO A 20 15.50 -24.19 7.55
CA PRO A 20 15.30 -24.15 9.00
C PRO A 20 14.66 -22.82 9.47
N TYR A 21 13.74 -22.89 10.44
CA TYR A 21 13.02 -21.71 10.92
C TYR A 21 13.86 -20.75 11.77
N ASP A 22 14.96 -21.20 12.34
CA ASP A 22 15.90 -20.39 13.11
C ASP A 22 16.80 -19.51 12.24
N GLU A 23 16.83 -19.74 10.93
CA GLU A 23 17.43 -18.86 9.93
C GLU A 23 16.51 -17.70 9.51
N ILE A 24 15.23 -17.74 9.89
CA ILE A 24 14.24 -16.70 9.54
C ILE A 24 14.18 -15.65 10.65
N PHE A 25 14.41 -14.40 10.27
CA PHE A 25 14.35 -13.22 11.15
C PHE A 25 13.21 -12.29 10.74
N SER A 26 12.64 -11.56 11.71
CA SER A 26 11.67 -10.52 11.40
C SER A 26 12.32 -9.37 10.64
N GLY A 27 11.68 -8.94 9.55
CA GLY A 27 12.10 -7.75 8.78
C GLY A 27 11.72 -6.41 9.44
N GLY A 28 11.01 -6.44 10.57
CA GLY A 28 10.58 -5.24 11.29
C GLY A 28 9.07 -5.21 11.47
N PRO A 29 8.34 -4.33 10.77
CA PRO A 29 6.88 -4.23 10.89
C PRO A 29 6.18 -5.58 10.65
N PRO A 30 5.18 -5.95 11.47
CA PRO A 30 4.27 -7.05 11.14
C PRO A 30 3.40 -6.67 9.94
N PRO A 31 2.62 -7.61 9.36
CA PRO A 31 1.59 -7.26 8.38
C PRO A 31 0.66 -6.15 8.89
N ASP A 32 0.39 -5.14 8.05
CA ASP A 32 -0.32 -3.89 8.38
C ASP A 32 0.36 -3.06 9.50
N GLY A 33 1.65 -3.29 9.73
CA GLY A 33 2.47 -2.52 10.66
C GLY A 33 2.73 -1.10 10.18
N ILE A 34 2.63 -0.86 8.88
CA ILE A 34 2.53 0.47 8.27
C ILE A 34 1.09 0.61 7.76
N PRO A 35 0.22 1.35 8.47
CA PRO A 35 -1.21 1.34 8.17
C PRO A 35 -1.49 1.94 6.79
N PRO A 36 -2.14 1.19 5.88
CA PRO A 36 -2.51 1.74 4.58
C PRO A 36 -3.70 2.69 4.73
N ILE A 37 -3.92 3.51 3.71
CA ILE A 37 -5.09 4.39 3.63
C ILE A 37 -6.22 3.64 2.92
N ASP A 38 -7.23 3.20 3.68
CA ASP A 38 -8.38 2.46 3.15
C ASP A 38 -9.54 3.35 2.69
N HIS A 39 -9.58 4.58 3.19
CA HIS A 39 -10.62 5.57 2.91
C HIS A 39 -9.98 6.94 2.64
N PRO A 40 -9.30 7.11 1.48
CA PRO A 40 -8.63 8.35 1.16
C PRO A 40 -9.66 9.50 1.09
N LYS A 41 -9.26 10.66 1.61
CA LYS A 41 -10.01 11.89 1.48
C LYS A 41 -9.21 12.83 0.59
N PHE A 42 -9.88 13.36 -0.42
CA PHE A 42 -9.28 14.31 -1.35
C PHE A 42 -9.71 15.73 -1.00
N GLU A 43 -8.82 16.65 -1.30
CA GLU A 43 -9.04 18.08 -1.14
C GLU A 43 -8.79 18.78 -2.49
N PRO A 44 -9.38 19.98 -2.70
CA PRO A 44 -9.11 20.74 -3.91
C PRO A 44 -7.66 21.23 -3.94
N LEU A 45 -7.14 21.48 -5.14
CA LEU A 45 -5.78 21.96 -5.35
C LEU A 45 -5.43 23.19 -4.51
N SER A 46 -6.36 24.15 -4.39
CA SER A 46 -6.16 25.37 -3.60
C SER A 46 -5.96 25.14 -2.10
N ALA A 47 -6.44 24.01 -1.56
CA ALA A 47 -6.14 23.59 -0.19
C ALA A 47 -4.77 22.92 -0.12
N ALA A 48 -4.46 22.07 -1.10
CA ALA A 48 -3.17 21.38 -1.19
C ALA A 48 -1.99 22.36 -1.34
N GLU A 49 -2.14 23.45 -2.09
CA GLU A 49 -1.13 24.50 -2.26
C GLU A 49 -0.65 25.13 -0.94
N GLN A 50 -1.41 24.97 0.16
CA GLN A 50 -1.02 25.48 1.48
C GLN A 50 0.07 24.64 2.15
N TRP A 51 0.26 23.38 1.74
CA TRP A 51 1.23 22.46 2.34
C TRP A 51 2.06 21.65 1.33
N LEU A 52 1.61 21.55 0.09
CA LEU A 52 2.28 20.86 -1.01
C LEU A 52 2.87 21.90 -1.98
N SER A 53 4.19 21.91 -2.15
CA SER A 53 4.82 22.81 -3.13
C SER A 53 4.56 22.36 -4.56
N ALA A 54 4.64 23.28 -5.52
CA ALA A 54 4.42 22.99 -6.94
C ALA A 54 5.39 21.93 -7.50
N GLU A 55 6.59 21.82 -6.94
CA GLU A 55 7.63 20.85 -7.33
C GLU A 55 7.53 19.52 -6.57
N SER A 56 6.58 19.39 -5.64
CA SER A 56 6.43 18.19 -4.83
C SER A 56 5.96 17.01 -5.69
N PRO A 57 6.63 15.85 -5.61
CA PRO A 57 6.27 14.70 -6.42
C PRO A 57 4.95 14.08 -5.95
N VAL A 58 4.15 13.67 -6.94
CA VAL A 58 2.88 12.95 -6.73
C VAL A 58 2.85 11.73 -7.65
N ILE A 59 2.14 10.70 -7.22
CA ILE A 59 1.67 9.66 -8.14
C ILE A 59 0.40 10.19 -8.79
N ALA A 60 0.42 10.41 -10.10
CA ALA A 60 -0.77 10.77 -10.87
C ALA A 60 -1.42 9.49 -11.40
N LEU A 61 -2.73 9.35 -11.21
CA LEU A 61 -3.53 8.26 -11.73
C LEU A 61 -4.79 8.83 -12.36
N GLU A 62 -5.07 8.42 -13.59
CA GLU A 62 -6.28 8.79 -14.31
C GLU A 62 -6.93 7.53 -14.87
N ILE A 63 -8.20 7.32 -14.54
CA ILE A 63 -9.01 6.23 -15.08
C ILE A 63 -10.35 6.82 -15.56
N GLY A 64 -10.56 6.83 -16.87
CA GLY A 64 -11.69 7.55 -17.46
C GLY A 64 -11.52 9.05 -17.26
N GLU A 65 -12.53 9.71 -16.67
CA GLU A 65 -12.50 11.15 -16.36
C GLU A 65 -12.09 11.45 -14.90
N ASP A 66 -11.79 10.41 -14.11
CA ASP A 66 -11.39 10.54 -12.70
C ASP A 66 -9.86 10.56 -12.60
N ALA A 67 -9.30 11.77 -12.51
CA ALA A 67 -7.88 12.02 -12.33
C ALA A 67 -7.58 12.41 -10.87
N ARG A 68 -6.58 11.76 -10.28
CA ARG A 68 -6.17 11.94 -8.88
C ARG A 68 -4.66 12.06 -8.76
N ALA A 69 -4.24 12.83 -7.77
CA ALA A 69 -2.84 12.94 -7.36
C ALA A 69 -2.69 12.42 -5.93
N TYR A 70 -1.72 11.53 -5.72
CA TYR A 70 -1.36 10.98 -4.41
C TYR A 70 0.03 11.50 -4.04
N PRO A 71 0.14 12.48 -3.12
CA PRO A 71 1.42 13.07 -2.77
C PRO A 71 2.37 12.07 -2.09
N LEU A 72 3.63 12.04 -2.54
CA LEU A 72 4.64 11.19 -1.90
C LEU A 72 4.89 11.59 -0.44
N ALA A 73 4.66 12.86 -0.09
CA ALA A 73 4.71 13.34 1.29
C ALA A 73 3.76 12.61 2.25
N ILE A 74 2.66 12.04 1.73
CA ILE A 74 1.74 11.18 2.48
C ILE A 74 2.16 9.72 2.33
N LEU A 75 2.40 9.28 1.09
CA LEU A 75 2.67 7.88 0.80
C LEU A 75 4.00 7.35 1.36
N ILE A 76 4.95 8.21 1.72
CA ILE A 76 6.17 7.80 2.43
C ILE A 76 5.88 7.23 3.83
N TRP A 77 4.74 7.57 4.43
CA TRP A 77 4.33 7.11 5.77
C TRP A 77 3.35 5.95 5.74
N HIS A 78 2.60 5.81 4.66
CA HIS A 78 1.48 4.86 4.55
C HIS A 78 1.72 3.77 3.52
N GLU A 79 2.62 4.01 2.56
CA GLU A 79 3.07 3.12 1.47
C GLU A 79 1.99 2.61 0.51
N ILE A 80 0.72 2.51 0.93
CA ILE A 80 -0.40 1.95 0.17
C ILE A 80 -1.67 2.79 0.40
N VAL A 81 -2.39 3.10 -0.68
CA VAL A 81 -3.78 3.57 -0.65
C VAL A 81 -4.67 2.55 -1.36
N ASN A 82 -5.67 2.01 -0.66
CA ASN A 82 -6.75 1.23 -1.26
C ASN A 82 -7.87 2.18 -1.67
N ASP A 83 -8.00 2.43 -2.97
CA ASP A 83 -8.94 3.42 -3.51
C ASP A 83 -9.91 2.78 -4.53
N THR A 84 -10.83 3.59 -5.04
CA THR A 84 -11.65 3.33 -6.23
C THR A 84 -11.61 4.57 -7.12
N VAL A 85 -11.01 4.46 -8.31
CA VAL A 85 -10.82 5.56 -9.27
C VAL A 85 -11.49 5.21 -10.57
N GLY A 86 -12.36 6.08 -11.09
CA GLY A 86 -13.13 5.80 -12.30
C GLY A 86 -13.98 4.52 -12.20
N GLY A 87 -14.41 4.16 -10.97
CA GLY A 87 -15.12 2.91 -10.69
C GLY A 87 -14.24 1.65 -10.61
N VAL A 88 -12.92 1.77 -10.81
CA VAL A 88 -11.97 0.66 -10.71
C VAL A 88 -11.36 0.62 -9.31
N PRO A 89 -11.50 -0.49 -8.56
CA PRO A 89 -10.79 -0.67 -7.30
C PRO A 89 -9.28 -0.76 -7.58
N VAL A 90 -8.49 0.10 -6.95
CA VAL A 90 -7.03 0.15 -7.13
C VAL A 90 -6.28 0.09 -5.81
N ALA A 91 -5.06 -0.45 -5.84
CA ALA A 91 -4.06 -0.30 -4.79
C ALA A 91 -2.92 0.56 -5.34
N VAL A 92 -2.80 1.79 -4.84
CA VAL A 92 -1.71 2.72 -5.19
C VAL A 92 -0.58 2.51 -4.21
N THR A 93 0.57 2.06 -4.69
CA THR A 93 1.71 1.68 -3.84
C THR A 93 2.92 2.58 -4.10
N PHE A 94 3.66 2.88 -3.03
CA PHE A 94 4.93 3.58 -3.09
C PHE A 94 5.93 2.93 -2.14
N CYS A 95 7.08 2.52 -2.68
CA CYS A 95 8.19 2.05 -1.85
C CYS A 95 9.20 3.19 -1.65
N PRO A 96 9.37 3.72 -0.42
CA PRO A 96 10.29 4.83 -0.18
C PRO A 96 11.76 4.41 -0.31
N LEU A 97 12.08 3.12 -0.14
CA LEU A 97 13.44 2.61 -0.31
C LEU A 97 13.83 2.45 -1.78
N CYS A 98 12.88 2.08 -2.63
CA CYS A 98 13.11 1.91 -4.08
C CYS A 98 12.76 3.16 -4.89
N ASN A 99 12.19 4.18 -4.25
CA ASN A 99 11.65 5.38 -4.89
C ASN A 99 10.79 5.04 -6.13
N SER A 100 9.91 4.07 -5.98
CA SER A 100 9.14 3.49 -7.08
C SER A 100 7.66 3.43 -6.73
N ALA A 101 6.82 3.74 -7.73
CA ALA A 101 5.37 3.76 -7.62
C ALA A 101 4.76 2.77 -8.61
N ILE A 102 3.81 1.95 -8.13
CA ILE A 102 3.05 1.01 -8.96
C ILE A 102 1.59 1.04 -8.51
N VAL A 103 0.67 0.98 -9.48
CA VAL A 103 -0.77 0.89 -9.22
C VAL A 103 -1.29 -0.42 -9.75
N PHE A 104 -2.04 -1.14 -8.92
CA PHE A 104 -2.64 -2.42 -9.27
C PHE A 104 -4.16 -2.32 -9.30
N ASP A 105 -4.81 -3.01 -10.23
CA ASP A 105 -6.21 -3.40 -10.07
C ASP A 105 -6.27 -4.44 -8.94
N ARG A 106 -7.02 -4.14 -7.88
CA ARG A 106 -7.09 -5.00 -6.69
C ARG A 106 -8.19 -6.06 -6.76
N ARG A 107 -8.67 -6.37 -7.97
CA ARG A 107 -9.61 -7.47 -8.22
C ARG A 107 -8.86 -8.74 -8.58
N VAL A 108 -9.12 -9.82 -7.86
CA VAL A 108 -8.56 -11.15 -8.12
C VAL A 108 -9.69 -12.16 -8.03
N ASP A 109 -9.90 -12.97 -9.08
CA ASP A 109 -10.95 -13.98 -9.16
C ASP A 109 -12.35 -13.47 -8.74
N GLY A 110 -12.68 -12.25 -9.18
CA GLY A 110 -13.97 -11.60 -8.89
C GLY A 110 -14.09 -10.99 -7.49
N GLN A 111 -13.05 -11.06 -6.65
CA GLN A 111 -13.03 -10.48 -5.31
C GLN A 111 -12.22 -9.18 -5.31
N ILE A 112 -12.74 -8.15 -4.64
CA ILE A 112 -12.00 -6.92 -4.35
C ILE A 112 -11.18 -7.17 -3.08
N LEU A 113 -9.85 -7.15 -3.20
CA LEU A 113 -8.94 -7.37 -2.09
C LEU A 113 -8.54 -6.03 -1.43
N ARG A 114 -8.08 -6.12 -0.18
CA ARG A 114 -7.44 -5.03 0.56
C ARG A 114 -5.96 -5.34 0.68
N PHE A 115 -5.11 -4.37 0.39
CA PHE A 115 -3.66 -4.50 0.50
C PHE A 115 -3.12 -3.71 1.69
N GLY A 116 -2.04 -4.22 2.29
CA GLY A 116 -1.37 -3.65 3.46
C GLY A 116 0.09 -4.12 3.50
N VAL A 117 0.90 -3.46 4.32
CA VAL A 117 2.33 -3.74 4.50
C VAL A 117 2.70 -3.81 5.98
#